data_AF-A0A914TVW6-F1
#
_entry.id   AF-A0A914TVW6-F1
#
_cell.length_a   1.000
_cell.length_b   1.000
_cell.length_c   1.000
_cell.angle_alpha   90.00
_cell.angle_beta   90.00
_cell.angle_gamma   90.00
#
_symmetry.space_group_name_H-M   'P 1'
#
loop_
_entity.id
_entity.type
_entity.pdbx_description
1 polymer ?
#
loop_
_entity_poly.entity_id
_entity_poly.type
_entity_poly.pdbx_seq_one_letter_code
_entity_poly.pdbx_strand_id
1 'polypeptide(L)'
;MTVVGGYTQPGVSEARHLALVKGAPEVLRDMYDELPKDYDKMFKKLALSGARIIALGIRELGTLTHQELRENKREFYEQKLNFAGFVVIHCPLKPDTRNMIKEIIESSHRVTMITGDNPLTACHVASVLRFTKKHARIMILDEPLEGEEPIWKSMDGTESAELIPNGK
;
A
#
# COMPACT_ATOMS: atom_id res chain seq x y z
N MET A 1 3.41 6.74 9.58
CA MET A 1 3.78 6.88 11.01
C MET A 1 5.27 7.13 11.06
N THR A 2 5.67 8.18 11.75
CA THR A 2 7.08 8.62 11.85
C THR A 2 7.50 8.68 13.29
N VAL A 3 8.70 8.18 13.57
CA VAL A 3 9.34 8.20 14.88
C VAL A 3 10.74 8.76 14.72
N VAL A 4 11.10 9.72 15.56
CA VAL A 4 12.50 10.19 15.65
C VAL A 4 13.16 9.50 16.84
N GLY A 5 14.22 8.74 16.56
CA GLY A 5 15.02 8.05 17.57
C GLY A 5 16.37 8.72 17.75
N GLY A 6 16.79 8.93 19.00
CA GLY A 6 18.14 9.38 19.36
C GLY A 6 19.04 8.19 19.72
N TYR A 7 20.29 8.22 19.28
CA TYR A 7 21.31 7.22 19.65
C TYR A 7 22.68 7.88 19.83
N THR A 8 23.49 7.33 20.74
CA THR A 8 24.87 7.77 20.96
C THR A 8 25.83 6.74 20.39
N GLN A 9 26.78 7.20 19.57
CA GLN A 9 27.86 6.35 19.09
C GLN A 9 28.98 6.30 20.13
N PRO A 10 29.62 5.14 20.36
CA PRO A 10 30.80 5.06 21.21
C PRO A 10 31.86 6.09 20.78
N GLY A 11 32.30 6.95 21.70
CA GLY A 11 33.29 8.00 21.42
C GLY A 11 32.71 9.35 20.96
N VAL A 12 31.39 9.48 20.80
CA VAL A 12 30.71 10.74 20.48
C VAL A 12 29.84 11.17 21.67
N SER A 13 30.04 12.39 22.17
CA SER A 13 29.27 12.93 23.32
C SER A 13 27.85 13.38 22.95
N GLU A 14 27.64 13.75 21.69
CA GLU A 14 26.35 14.24 21.21
C GLU A 14 25.45 13.11 20.68
N ALA A 15 24.17 13.19 20.99
CA ALA A 15 23.17 12.28 20.47
C ALA A 15 22.89 12.55 18.99
N ARG A 16 23.00 11.52 18.16
CA ARG A 16 22.57 11.54 16.76
C ARG A 16 21.11 11.12 16.67
N HIS A 17 20.41 11.63 15.66
CA HIS A 17 18.99 11.39 15.46
C HIS A 17 18.73 10.69 14.13
N LEU A 18 17.74 9.82 14.13
CA LEU A 18 17.23 9.10 12.96
C LEU A 18 15.73 9.33 12.86
N ALA A 19 15.23 9.64 11.66
CA ALA A 19 13.81 9.52 11.36
C ALA A 19 13.53 8.11 10.83
N LEU A 20 12.57 7.43 11.43
CA LEU A 20 12.08 6.11 11.04
C LEU A 20 10.63 6.25 10.62
N VAL A 21 10.34 5.95 9.36
CA VAL A 21 9.00 6.11 8.77
C VAL A 21 8.49 4.74 8.33
N LYS A 22 7.25 4.44 8.69
CA LYS A 22 6.51 3.28 8.14
C LYS A 22 5.15 3.71 7.60
N GLY A 23 4.72 3.10 6.51
CA GLY A 23 3.41 3.35 5.93
C GLY A 23 3.13 2.55 4.68
N ALA A 24 2.09 2.95 3.95
CA ALA A 24 1.70 2.32 2.71
C ALA A 24 2.78 2.54 1.63
N PRO A 25 3.14 1.52 0.84
CA PRO A 25 4.16 1.64 -0.22
C PRO A 25 3.89 2.75 -1.22
N GLU A 26 2.63 2.97 -1.58
CA GLU A 26 2.16 4.02 -2.49
C GLU A 26 2.34 5.43 -1.90
N VAL A 27 2.21 5.58 -0.57
CA VAL A 27 2.35 6.88 0.11
C VAL A 27 3.82 7.23 0.33
N LEU A 28 4.65 6.27 0.75
CA LEU A 28 6.07 6.54 0.99
C LEU A 28 6.88 6.70 -0.31
N ARG A 29 6.34 6.22 -1.44
CA ARG A 29 7.02 6.23 -2.74
C ARG A 29 7.65 7.58 -3.06
N ASP A 30 6.88 8.66 -2.91
CA ASP A 30 7.30 10.02 -3.27
C ASP A 30 8.08 10.72 -2.15
N MET A 31 8.22 10.07 -0.99
CA MET A 31 9.00 10.56 0.16
C MET A 31 10.46 10.06 0.14
N TYR A 32 10.77 9.08 -0.70
CA TYR A 32 12.12 8.53 -0.84
C TYR A 32 13.03 9.43 -1.69
N ASP A 33 14.30 9.52 -1.33
CA ASP A 33 15.31 10.27 -2.09
C ASP A 33 15.75 9.46 -3.33
N GLU A 34 16.09 8.20 -3.12
CA GLU A 34 16.41 7.24 -4.18
C GLU A 34 15.53 5.99 -4.07
N LEU A 35 14.79 5.71 -5.15
CA LEU A 35 13.92 4.54 -5.23
C LEU A 35 14.64 3.38 -5.96
N PRO A 36 14.65 2.15 -5.42
CA PRO A 36 15.15 1.00 -6.15
C PRO A 36 14.37 0.78 -7.46
N LYS A 37 15.08 0.42 -8.55
CA LYS A 37 14.47 0.21 -9.88
C LYS A 37 13.33 -0.82 -9.88
N ASP A 38 13.43 -1.83 -9.02
CA ASP A 38 12.45 -2.92 -8.92
C ASP A 38 11.35 -2.67 -7.88
N TYR A 39 11.30 -1.50 -7.23
CA TYR A 39 10.35 -1.19 -6.15
C TYR A 39 8.89 -1.43 -6.57
N ASP A 40 8.44 -0.76 -7.63
CA ASP A 40 7.05 -0.81 -8.10
C ASP A 40 6.67 -2.23 -8.57
N LYS A 41 7.61 -2.92 -9.23
CA LYS A 41 7.42 -4.30 -9.70
C LYS A 41 7.27 -5.29 -8.55
N MET A 42 8.13 -5.18 -7.54
CA MET A 42 8.10 -6.05 -6.36
C MET A 42 6.87 -5.78 -5.49
N PHE A 43 6.53 -4.51 -5.28
CA PHE A 43 5.31 -4.12 -4.60
C PHE A 43 4.08 -4.73 -5.27
N LYS A 44 3.89 -4.52 -6.59
CA LYS A 44 2.77 -5.09 -7.33
C LYS A 44 2.70 -6.61 -7.22
N LYS A 45 3.84 -7.29 -7.39
CA LYS A 45 3.92 -8.75 -7.29
C LYS A 45 3.47 -9.26 -5.91
N LEU A 46 3.92 -8.61 -4.84
CA LEU A 46 3.57 -8.99 -3.47
C LEU A 46 2.11 -8.65 -3.15
N ALA A 47 1.59 -7.52 -3.62
CA ALA A 47 0.21 -7.11 -3.39
C ALA A 47 -0.78 -8.06 -4.10
N LEU A 48 -0.47 -8.45 -5.34
CA LEU A 48 -1.24 -9.44 -6.10
C LEU A 48 -1.24 -10.84 -5.46
N SER A 49 -0.28 -11.13 -4.58
CA SER A 49 -0.26 -12.35 -3.77
C SER A 49 -1.16 -12.29 -2.53
N GLY A 50 -1.85 -11.16 -2.29
CA GLY A 50 -2.72 -10.96 -1.14
C GLY A 50 -2.00 -10.60 0.16
N ALA A 51 -0.71 -10.28 0.10
CA ALA A 51 0.05 -9.90 1.28
C ALA A 51 -0.19 -8.43 1.66
N ARG A 52 -0.27 -8.15 2.96
CA ARG A 52 -0.23 -6.79 3.49
C ARG A 52 1.22 -6.31 3.54
N ILE A 53 1.51 -5.24 2.82
CA ILE A 53 2.87 -4.72 2.66
C ILE A 53 2.98 -3.38 3.39
N ILE A 54 4.06 -3.20 4.15
CA ILE A 54 4.42 -1.93 4.78
C ILE A 54 5.80 -1.54 4.27
N ALA A 55 5.92 -0.33 3.71
CA ALA A 55 7.19 0.22 3.31
C ALA A 55 7.88 0.93 4.49
N LEU A 56 9.19 0.75 4.59
CA LEU A 56 10.03 1.35 5.62
C LEU A 56 10.98 2.36 5.00
N GLY A 57 11.13 3.50 5.65
CA GLY A 57 12.07 4.55 5.29
C GLY A 57 12.89 4.97 6.49
N ILE A 58 14.18 5.23 6.27
CA ILE A 58 15.11 5.71 7.30
C ILE A 58 15.80 6.95 6.76
N ARG A 59 15.92 8.00 7.59
CA ARG A 59 16.76 9.15 7.27
C ARG A 59 17.65 9.50 8.45
N GLU A 60 18.93 9.69 8.17
CA GLU A 60 19.85 10.23 9.16
C GLU A 60 19.64 11.75 9.28
N LEU A 61 19.43 12.23 10.51
CA LEU A 61 19.22 13.64 10.80
C LEU A 61 20.46 14.32 11.38
N GLY A 62 21.50 13.55 11.70
CA GLY A 62 22.70 14.06 12.38
C GLY A 62 22.40 14.45 13.83
N THR A 63 23.13 15.44 14.36
CA THR A 63 22.85 16.01 15.68
C THR A 63 21.78 17.08 15.52
N LEU A 64 20.67 16.93 16.25
CA LEU A 64 19.61 17.93 16.35
C LEU A 64 19.45 18.33 17.81
N THR A 65 19.20 19.60 18.06
CA THR A 65 18.85 20.11 19.39
C THR A 65 17.41 19.75 19.75
N HIS A 66 17.09 19.73 21.04
CA HIS A 66 15.72 19.51 21.51
C HIS A 66 14.72 20.56 21.00
N GLN A 67 15.19 21.78 20.71
CA GLN A 67 14.35 22.83 20.16
C GLN A 67 14.01 22.54 18.70
N GLU A 68 15.00 22.23 17.87
CA GLU A 68 14.80 21.86 16.46
C GLU A 68 13.87 20.65 16.33
N LEU A 69 13.98 19.68 17.24
CA LEU A 69 13.10 18.51 17.23
C LEU A 69 11.61 18.87 17.38
N ARG A 70 11.30 19.88 18.19
CA ARG A 70 9.92 20.31 18.48
C ARG A 70 9.38 21.32 17.47
N GLU A 71 10.24 22.17 16.93
CA GLU A 71 9.84 23.23 15.99
C GLU A 71 9.63 22.72 14.57
N ASN A 72 10.39 21.68 14.18
CA ASN A 72 10.21 21.06 12.87
C ASN A 72 8.87 20.34 12.77
N LYS A 73 8.19 20.56 11.64
CA LYS A 73 6.92 19.88 11.34
C LYS A 73 7.14 18.43 10.90
N ARG A 74 6.07 17.65 10.86
CA ARG A 74 6.09 16.23 10.48
C ARG A 74 6.67 16.03 9.07
N GLU A 75 6.31 16.90 8.14
CA GLU A 75 6.72 16.85 6.73
C GLU A 75 8.24 17.00 6.60
N PHE A 76 8.88 17.74 7.51
CA PHE A 76 10.33 17.85 7.55
C PHE A 76 11.00 16.49 7.76
N TYR A 77 10.39 15.59 8.55
CA TYR A 77 10.91 14.25 8.83
C TYR A 77 10.49 13.21 7.79
N GLU A 78 9.38 13.44 7.09
CA GLU A 78 8.80 12.55 6.06
C GLU A 78 9.24 12.91 4.63
N GLN A 79 10.51 13.26 4.44
CA GLN A 79 11.09 13.58 3.13
C GLN A 79 12.52 13.03 3.03
N LYS A 80 13.04 12.85 1.80
CA LYS A 80 14.42 12.36 1.54
C LYS A 80 14.75 11.10 2.33
N LEU A 81 13.81 10.16 2.35
CA LEU A 81 13.98 8.89 3.06
C LEU A 81 14.85 7.95 2.23
N ASN A 82 15.67 7.14 2.90
CA ASN A 82 16.31 5.99 2.27
C ASN A 82 15.40 4.77 2.42
N PHE A 83 15.16 4.05 1.33
CA PHE A 83 14.37 2.83 1.37
C PHE A 83 15.07 1.75 2.20
N ALA A 84 14.45 1.34 3.31
CA ALA A 84 15.01 0.33 4.21
C ALA A 84 14.48 -1.08 3.92
N GLY A 85 13.34 -1.20 3.23
CA GLY A 85 12.75 -2.49 2.88
C GLY A 85 11.23 -2.54 3.00
N PHE A 86 10.70 -3.70 2.66
CA PHE A 86 9.30 -4.04 2.86
C PHE A 86 9.13 -5.02 4.02
N VAL A 87 8.10 -4.79 4.83
CA VAL A 87 7.55 -5.80 5.73
C VAL A 87 6.36 -6.44 5.04
N VAL A 88 6.43 -7.75 4.81
CA VAL A 88 5.38 -8.53 4.14
C VAL A 88 4.69 -9.38 5.18
N ILE A 89 3.39 -9.15 5.36
CA ILE A 89 2.55 -9.85 6.33
C ILE A 89 1.49 -10.62 5.57
N HIS A 90 1.48 -11.95 5.74
CA HIS A 90 0.45 -12.80 5.18
C HIS A 90 -0.73 -12.90 6.16
N CYS A 91 -1.92 -12.50 5.71
CA CYS A 91 -3.16 -12.61 6.48
C CYS A 91 -4.02 -13.74 5.90
N PRO A 92 -3.91 -14.98 6.41
CA PRO A 92 -4.70 -16.09 5.87
C PRO A 92 -6.20 -15.86 6.10
N LEU A 93 -7.01 -16.31 5.15
CA LEU A 93 -8.46 -16.36 5.32
C LEU A 93 -8.83 -17.40 6.38
N LYS A 94 -9.97 -17.19 7.06
CA LYS A 94 -10.52 -18.23 7.93
C LYS A 94 -10.84 -19.47 7.08
N PRO A 95 -10.51 -20.68 7.55
CA PRO A 95 -10.63 -21.91 6.74
C PRO A 95 -12.02 -22.10 6.12
N ASP A 96 -13.08 -21.77 6.86
CA ASP A 96 -14.46 -22.03 6.44
C ASP A 96 -15.04 -20.95 5.52
N THR A 97 -14.38 -19.79 5.40
CA THR A 97 -14.93 -18.64 4.66
C THR A 97 -15.25 -19.00 3.21
N ARG A 98 -14.39 -19.79 2.55
CA ARG A 98 -14.63 -20.18 1.15
C ARG A 98 -15.90 -21.00 1.00
N ASN A 99 -16.15 -21.95 1.90
CA ASN A 99 -17.32 -22.83 1.82
C ASN A 99 -18.60 -22.05 2.14
N MET A 100 -18.59 -21.21 3.18
CA MET A 100 -19.74 -20.38 3.54
C MET A 100 -20.13 -19.42 2.41
N ILE A 101 -19.15 -18.74 1.79
CA ILE A 101 -19.43 -17.82 0.68
C ILE A 101 -20.02 -18.58 -0.52
N LYS A 102 -19.50 -19.78 -0.81
CA LYS A 102 -20.02 -20.63 -1.87
C LYS A 102 -21.49 -20.98 -1.64
N GLU A 103 -21.86 -21.41 -0.44
CA GLU A 103 -23.25 -21.74 -0.09
C GLU A 103 -24.19 -20.54 -0.24
N ILE A 104 -23.75 -19.34 0.18
CA ILE A 104 -24.53 -18.11 0.02
C ILE A 104 -24.77 -17.80 -1.47
N ILE A 105 -23.73 -17.90 -2.31
CA ILE A 105 -23.85 -17.67 -3.76
C ILE A 105 -24.77 -18.72 -4.41
N GLU A 106 -24.63 -19.99 -4.03
CA GLU A 106 -25.47 -21.10 -4.55
C GLU A 106 -26.94 -20.96 -4.12
N SER A 107 -27.20 -20.35 -2.96
CA SER A 107 -28.55 -19.99 -2.51
C SER A 107 -29.15 -18.77 -3.23
N SER A 108 -28.55 -18.32 -4.34
CA SER A 108 -28.99 -17.18 -5.16
C SER A 108 -28.93 -15.81 -4.46
N HIS A 109 -28.16 -15.70 -3.37
CA HIS A 109 -27.90 -14.42 -2.72
C HIS A 109 -26.71 -13.71 -3.38
N ARG A 110 -26.78 -12.38 -3.45
CA ARG A 110 -25.68 -11.54 -3.91
C ARG A 110 -24.74 -11.23 -2.75
N VAL A 111 -23.45 -11.50 -2.93
CA VAL A 111 -22.42 -11.23 -1.92
C VAL A 111 -21.60 -10.01 -2.35
N THR A 112 -21.38 -9.09 -1.43
CA THR A 112 -20.57 -7.87 -1.62
C THR A 112 -19.53 -7.77 -0.51
N MET A 113 -18.29 -7.41 -0.86
CA MET A 113 -17.21 -7.16 0.10
C MET A 113 -17.05 -5.66 0.29
N ILE A 114 -16.99 -5.22 1.54
CA ILE A 114 -16.65 -3.85 1.93
C ILE A 114 -15.38 -3.95 2.77
N THR A 115 -14.29 -3.36 2.29
CA THR A 115 -12.98 -3.38 2.95
C THR A 115 -12.28 -2.03 2.82
N GLY A 116 -11.41 -1.72 3.77
CA GLY A 116 -10.50 -0.56 3.73
C GLY A 116 -9.07 -0.92 3.31
N ASP A 117 -8.84 -2.16 2.87
CA ASP A 117 -7.55 -2.59 2.34
C ASP A 117 -7.34 -2.10 0.89
N ASN A 118 -6.09 -2.11 0.45
CA ASN A 118 -5.71 -1.76 -0.92
C ASN A 118 -6.54 -2.55 -1.95
N PRO A 119 -7.01 -1.91 -3.05
CA PRO A 119 -7.82 -2.55 -4.09
C PRO A 119 -7.24 -3.87 -4.62
N LEU A 120 -5.92 -3.96 -4.79
CA LEU A 120 -5.26 -5.17 -5.29
C LEU A 120 -5.42 -6.35 -4.31
N THR A 121 -5.31 -6.08 -3.01
CA THR A 121 -5.54 -7.08 -1.96
C THR A 121 -7.00 -7.52 -1.94
N ALA A 122 -7.94 -6.58 -2.06
CA ALA A 122 -9.36 -6.88 -2.14
C ALA A 122 -9.68 -7.77 -3.36
N CYS A 123 -9.11 -7.46 -4.52
CA CYS A 123 -9.27 -8.24 -5.74
C CYS A 123 -8.70 -9.66 -5.58
N HIS A 124 -7.54 -9.80 -4.92
CA HIS A 124 -6.97 -11.10 -4.60
C HIS A 124 -7.93 -11.92 -3.71
N VAL A 125 -8.41 -11.36 -2.60
CA VAL A 125 -9.33 -12.06 -1.69
C VAL A 125 -10.64 -12.43 -2.40
N ALA A 126 -11.21 -11.53 -3.20
CA ALA A 126 -12.42 -11.78 -3.98
C ALA A 126 -12.23 -12.95 -4.97
N SER A 127 -11.06 -13.04 -5.60
CA SER A 127 -10.68 -14.15 -6.48
C SER A 127 -10.57 -15.47 -5.71
N VAL A 128 -9.90 -15.48 -4.55
CA VAL A 128 -9.74 -16.66 -3.69
C VAL A 128 -11.08 -17.18 -3.15
N LEU A 129 -12.01 -16.27 -2.86
CA LEU A 129 -13.36 -16.57 -2.40
C LEU A 129 -14.38 -16.80 -3.53
N ARG A 130 -13.97 -16.66 -4.80
CA ARG A 130 -14.82 -16.84 -6.00
C ARG A 130 -16.08 -15.97 -5.99
N PHE A 131 -15.94 -14.71 -5.58
CA PHE A 131 -17.01 -13.72 -5.69
C PHE A 131 -17.43 -13.49 -7.14
N THR A 132 -16.48 -13.64 -8.06
CA THR A 132 -16.67 -13.44 -9.50
C THR A 132 -16.61 -14.76 -10.26
N LYS A 133 -17.24 -14.80 -11.44
CA LYS A 133 -17.17 -15.96 -12.33
C LYS A 133 -15.73 -16.14 -12.82
N LYS A 134 -15.35 -17.38 -13.15
CA LYS A 134 -13.98 -17.77 -13.56
C LYS A 134 -13.39 -16.96 -14.73
N HIS A 135 -14.23 -16.29 -15.52
CA HIS A 135 -13.84 -15.47 -16.68
C HIS A 135 -14.29 -14.01 -16.56
N ALA A 136 -14.87 -13.61 -15.43
CA ALA A 136 -15.21 -12.22 -15.20
C ALA A 136 -13.92 -11.43 -14.96
N ARG A 137 -13.71 -10.41 -15.79
CA ARG A 137 -12.62 -9.45 -15.63
C ARG A 137 -12.91 -8.58 -14.40
N ILE A 138 -11.88 -8.36 -13.58
CA ILE A 138 -11.97 -7.45 -12.43
C ILE A 138 -11.42 -6.10 -12.88
N MET A 139 -12.26 -5.07 -12.76
CA MET A 139 -11.92 -3.70 -13.08
C MET A 139 -11.82 -2.89 -11.79
N ILE A 140 -10.79 -2.06 -11.69
CA ILE A 140 -10.54 -1.16 -10.57
C ILE A 140 -10.85 0.25 -11.06
N LEU A 141 -11.71 0.96 -10.32
CA LEU A 141 -11.93 2.38 -10.49
C LEU A 141 -11.17 3.07 -9.35
N ASP A 142 -10.26 3.95 -9.72
CA ASP A 142 -9.44 4.72 -8.77
C ASP A 142 -9.70 6.22 -8.95
N GLU A 143 -9.24 7.02 -8.01
CA GLU A 143 -9.34 8.47 -8.09
C GLU A 143 -8.59 8.99 -9.35
N PRO A 144 -9.24 9.78 -10.22
CA PRO A 144 -8.59 10.32 -11.40
C PRO A 144 -7.53 11.34 -11.00
N LEU A 145 -6.53 11.52 -11.87
CA LEU A 145 -5.62 12.66 -11.74
C LEU A 145 -6.38 13.97 -11.96
N GLU A 146 -5.86 15.06 -11.40
CA GLU A 146 -6.53 16.37 -11.44
C GLU A 146 -6.83 16.80 -12.88
N GLY A 147 -8.12 16.89 -13.23
CA GLY A 147 -8.58 17.24 -14.58
C GLY A 147 -8.83 16.06 -15.54
N GLU A 148 -8.62 14.81 -15.09
CA GLU A 148 -8.94 13.61 -15.87
C GLU A 148 -10.32 13.03 -15.51
N GLU A 149 -10.94 12.33 -16.45
CA GLU A 149 -12.14 11.53 -16.16
C GLU A 149 -11.76 10.21 -15.50
N PRO A 150 -12.58 9.71 -14.55
CA PRO A 150 -12.32 8.42 -13.94
C PRO A 150 -12.46 7.30 -14.98
N ILE A 151 -11.50 6.37 -14.98
CA ILE A 151 -11.49 5.23 -15.91
C ILE A 151 -11.33 3.92 -15.15
N TRP A 152 -11.97 2.89 -15.67
CA TRP A 152 -11.77 1.53 -15.21
C TRP A 152 -10.44 1.01 -15.73
N LYS A 153 -9.64 0.37 -14.88
CA LYS A 153 -8.38 -0.30 -15.26
C LYS A 153 -8.39 -1.75 -14.80
N SER A 154 -7.85 -2.65 -15.61
CA SER A 154 -7.63 -4.05 -15.20
C SER A 154 -6.55 -4.14 -14.12
N MET A 155 -6.55 -5.24 -13.35
CA MET A 155 -5.56 -5.46 -12.27
C MET A 155 -4.09 -5.41 -12.74
N ASP A 156 -3.83 -5.79 -13.99
CA ASP A 156 -2.52 -5.77 -14.63
C ASP A 156 -2.23 -4.48 -15.42
N GLY A 157 -3.22 -3.59 -15.53
CA GLY A 157 -3.12 -2.33 -16.27
C GLY A 157 -3.08 -2.49 -17.79
N THR A 158 -3.40 -3.67 -18.33
CA THR A 158 -3.36 -3.92 -19.78
C THR A 158 -4.61 -3.44 -20.51
N GLU A 159 -5.73 -3.30 -19.81
CA GLU A 159 -7.01 -2.89 -20.37
C GLU A 159 -7.60 -1.72 -19.59
N SER A 160 -8.26 -0.82 -20.30
CA SER A 160 -9.03 0.27 -19.72
C SER A 160 -10.41 0.40 -20.36
N ALA A 161 -11.37 0.91 -19.61
CA ALA A 161 -12.71 1.22 -20.08
C ALA A 161 -13.19 2.55 -19.50
N GLU A 162 -14.03 3.26 -20.26
CA GLU A 162 -14.66 4.50 -19.83
C GLU A 162 -15.62 4.27 -18.66
N LEU A 163 -15.79 5.26 -17.77
CA LEU A 163 -16.66 5.17 -16.59
C LEU A 163 -18.08 4.74 -16.96
N ILE A 164 -18.63 5.41 -17.97
CA ILE A 164 -19.90 5.12 -18.60
C ILE A 164 -19.54 4.55 -19.97
N PRO A 165 -19.86 3.28 -20.25
CA PRO A 165 -19.64 2.74 -21.58
C PRO A 165 -20.37 3.62 -22.60
N ASN A 166 -19.66 4.13 -23.61
CA ASN A 166 -20.24 4.89 -24.70
C ASN A 166 -21.26 4.02 -25.49
N GLY A 167 -22.54 4.12 -25.11
CA GLY A 167 -23.70 3.93 -25.99
C GLY A 167 -24.65 2.75 -25.73
N LYS A 168 -25.93 3.14 -25.53
CA LYS A 168 -27.22 2.42 -25.72
C LYS A 168 -27.68 1.42 -24.67
#